data_AF-A0A812SWC0-F1
#
_entry.id   AF-A0A812SWC0-F1
#
_cell.length_a   1.000
_cell.length_b   1.000
_cell.length_c   1.000
_cell.angle_alpha   90.00
_cell.angle_beta   90.00
_cell.angle_gamma   90.00
#
_symmetry.space_group_name_H-M   'P 1'
#
loop_
_entity.id
_entity.type
_entity.pdbx_description
1 polymer ?
#
loop_
_entity_poly.entity_id
_entity_poly.type
_entity_poly.pdbx_seq_one_letter_code
_entity_poly.pdbx_strand_id
1 'polypeptide(L)'
;AMGAATRIMQELSAAFAEVEVASGFVKDLFQMSEGRLQRAESCNKLAPHIWANAVRATRLMHEKLTMQWRMAAAILKHADASKRVSYKKADETVRLVNEKLLRWKEEAEILQQEAREDEMARQAALRMGAPRPSPVEVERQHADMARQRQELERQRMQAIQHGPRENYGFVETQSDADD
;
A
#
# COMPACT_ATOMS: atom_id res chain seq x y z
N ALA A 1 2.56 -0.14 -8.69
CA ALA A 1 3.29 1.15 -8.63
C ALA A 1 4.54 1.06 -7.75
N MET A 2 4.42 0.77 -6.44
CA MET A 2 5.58 0.69 -5.54
C MET A 2 6.66 -0.32 -5.98
N GLY A 3 6.28 -1.51 -6.44
CA GLY A 3 7.24 -2.53 -6.90
C GLY A 3 8.08 -2.12 -8.12
N ALA A 4 7.57 -1.24 -8.99
CA ALA A 4 8.33 -0.72 -10.12
C ALA A 4 9.32 0.37 -9.65
N ALA A 5 8.90 1.23 -8.72
CA ALA A 5 9.76 2.28 -8.16
C ALA A 5 10.94 1.70 -7.36
N THR A 6 10.70 0.66 -6.55
CA THR A 6 11.77 -0.03 -5.81
C THR A 6 12.75 -0.71 -6.75
N ARG A 7 12.26 -1.37 -7.81
CA ARG A 7 13.12 -1.98 -8.83
C ARG A 7 14.00 -0.94 -9.54
N ILE A 8 13.44 0.19 -9.96
CA ILE A 8 14.20 1.27 -10.59
C ILE A 8 15.29 1.79 -9.65
N MET A 9 14.99 1.99 -8.36
CA MET A 9 15.99 2.42 -7.38
C MET A 9 17.12 1.40 -7.19
N GLN A 10 16.80 0.10 -7.20
CA GLN A 10 17.81 -0.97 -7.10
C GLN A 10 18.71 -0.98 -8.34
N GLU A 11 18.14 -0.91 -9.54
CA GLU A 11 18.90 -0.84 -10.80
C GLU A 11 19.79 0.41 -10.85
N LEU A 12 19.28 1.56 -10.42
CA LEU A 12 20.04 2.80 -10.32
C LEU A 12 21.20 2.69 -9.33
N SER A 13 20.96 2.07 -8.17
CA SER A 13 21.99 1.84 -7.16
C SER A 13 23.08 0.89 -7.67
N ALA A 14 22.72 -0.16 -8.40
CA ALA A 14 23.67 -1.09 -9.00
C ALA A 14 24.55 -0.38 -10.04
N ALA A 15 23.95 0.41 -10.94
CA ALA A 15 24.69 1.16 -11.94
C ALA A 15 25.67 2.16 -11.32
N PHE A 16 25.28 2.87 -10.25
CA PHE A 16 26.22 3.76 -9.55
C PHE A 16 27.37 2.99 -8.87
N ALA A 17 27.08 1.83 -8.28
CA ALA A 17 28.12 1.00 -7.68
C ALA A 17 29.15 0.52 -8.72
N GLU A 18 28.71 0.15 -9.93
CA GLU A 18 29.62 -0.22 -11.02
C GLU A 18 30.54 0.92 -11.44
N VAL A 19 29.99 2.14 -11.55
CA VAL A 19 30.79 3.35 -11.88
C VAL A 19 31.80 3.66 -10.77
N GLU A 20 31.40 3.53 -9.50
CA GLU A 20 32.28 3.70 -8.34
C GLU A 20 33.43 2.68 -8.34
N VAL A 21 33.15 1.40 -8.60
CA VAL A 21 34.16 0.33 -8.71
C VAL A 21 35.12 0.57 -9.87
N ALA A 22 34.60 0.83 -11.07
CA ALA A 22 35.43 1.07 -12.26
C ALA A 22 36.34 2.29 -12.09
N SER A 23 35.82 3.35 -11.48
CA SER A 23 36.59 4.57 -11.22
C SER A 23 37.63 4.37 -10.11
N GLY A 24 37.31 3.57 -9.09
CA GLY A 24 38.27 3.14 -8.06
C GLY A 24 39.46 2.40 -8.66
N PHE A 25 39.21 1.47 -9.58
CA PHE A 25 40.28 0.76 -10.29
C PHE A 25 41.22 1.71 -11.06
N VAL A 26 40.67 2.71 -11.77
CA VAL A 26 41.48 3.71 -12.49
C VAL A 26 42.30 4.57 -11.52
N LYS A 27 41.71 4.94 -10.36
CA LYS A 27 42.40 5.69 -9.30
C LYS A 27 43.61 4.93 -8.78
N ASP A 28 43.44 3.64 -8.49
CA ASP A 28 44.51 2.81 -7.95
C ASP A 28 45.65 2.66 -8.95
N LEU A 29 45.34 2.42 -10.22
CA LEU A 29 46.35 2.39 -11.30
C LEU A 29 47.10 3.72 -11.45
N PHE A 30 46.38 4.85 -11.36
CA PHE A 30 46.98 6.17 -11.40
C PHE A 30 47.96 6.38 -10.23
N GLN A 31 47.56 6.08 -9.00
CA GLN A 31 48.43 6.19 -7.82
C GLN A 31 49.66 5.27 -7.92
N MET A 32 49.47 4.03 -8.38
CA MET A 32 50.58 3.11 -8.63
C MET A 32 51.55 3.64 -9.69
N SER A 33 51.03 4.29 -10.73
CA SER A 33 51.85 4.86 -11.80
C SER A 33 52.72 6.02 -11.32
N GLU A 34 52.21 6.84 -10.41
CA GLU A 34 52.96 7.94 -9.80
C GLU A 34 54.16 7.41 -9.01
N GLY A 35 53.96 6.40 -8.17
CA GLY A 35 55.06 5.75 -7.44
C GLY A 35 56.08 5.07 -8.37
N ARG A 36 55.63 4.47 -9.48
CA ARG A 36 56.54 3.89 -10.48
C ARG A 36 57.36 4.96 -11.20
N LEU A 37 56.75 6.08 -11.57
CA LEU A 37 57.42 7.20 -12.20
C LEU A 37 58.49 7.79 -11.28
N GLN A 38 58.14 8.08 -10.03
CA GLN A 38 59.09 8.62 -9.04
C GLN A 38 60.31 7.69 -8.84
N ARG A 39 60.08 6.36 -8.75
CA ARG A 39 61.18 5.40 -8.67
C ARG A 39 62.04 5.38 -9.92
N ALA A 40 61.44 5.34 -11.10
CA ALA A 40 62.18 5.35 -12.36
C ALA A 40 63.03 6.63 -12.49
N GLU A 41 62.48 7.79 -12.14
CA GLU A 41 63.22 9.06 -12.14
C GLU A 41 64.37 9.08 -11.12
N SER A 42 64.16 8.51 -9.94
CA SER A 42 65.22 8.35 -8.93
C SER A 42 66.36 7.46 -9.43
N CYS A 43 66.04 6.27 -9.97
CA CYS A 43 67.04 5.36 -10.54
C CYS A 43 67.77 5.96 -11.75
N ASN A 44 67.09 6.78 -12.54
CA ASN A 44 67.68 7.48 -13.67
C ASN A 44 68.70 8.54 -13.26
N LYS A 45 68.60 9.13 -12.07
CA LYS A 45 69.65 9.99 -11.53
C LYS A 45 70.94 9.22 -11.22
N LEU A 46 70.83 7.95 -10.85
CA LEU A 46 71.96 7.09 -10.49
C LEU A 46 72.62 6.44 -11.72
N ALA A 47 71.81 5.93 -12.66
CA ALA A 47 72.30 5.28 -13.87
C ALA A 47 71.46 5.67 -15.09
N PRO A 48 71.70 6.87 -15.68
CA PRO A 48 70.88 7.40 -16.76
C PRO A 48 70.85 6.50 -18.02
N HIS A 49 71.99 5.90 -18.37
CA HIS A 49 72.14 5.06 -19.56
C HIS A 49 71.32 3.75 -19.47
N ILE A 50 70.99 3.29 -18.27
CA ILE A 50 70.14 2.10 -18.04
C ILE A 50 68.67 2.50 -18.00
N TRP A 51 68.34 3.59 -17.29
CA TRP A 51 66.97 3.93 -16.93
C TRP A 51 66.28 4.95 -17.86
N ALA A 52 66.98 5.60 -18.78
CA ALA A 52 66.40 6.65 -19.63
C ALA A 52 65.17 6.16 -20.42
N ASN A 53 65.22 4.94 -20.96
CA ASN A 53 64.07 4.34 -21.66
C ASN A 53 62.91 4.03 -20.72
N ALA A 54 63.21 3.50 -19.53
CA ALA A 54 62.20 3.19 -18.53
C ALA A 54 61.47 4.46 -18.06
N VAL A 55 62.19 5.55 -17.79
CA VAL A 55 61.59 6.84 -17.41
C VAL A 55 60.65 7.35 -18.50
N ARG A 56 61.10 7.34 -19.77
CA ARG A 56 60.25 7.75 -20.91
C ARG A 56 58.97 6.92 -20.99
N ALA A 57 59.08 5.59 -20.88
CA ALA A 57 57.93 4.70 -20.92
C ALA A 57 56.97 4.94 -19.72
N THR A 58 57.51 5.10 -18.51
CA THR A 58 56.70 5.37 -17.31
C THR A 58 56.03 6.73 -17.34
N ARG A 59 56.66 7.77 -17.90
CA ARG A 59 56.06 9.09 -18.08
C ARG A 59 54.86 9.02 -19.02
N LEU A 60 55.04 8.41 -20.19
CA LEU A 60 53.96 8.25 -21.16
C LEU A 60 52.77 7.47 -20.56
N MET A 61 53.05 6.39 -19.81
CA MET A 61 52.03 5.62 -19.11
C MET A 61 51.30 6.47 -18.06
N HIS A 62 52.05 7.22 -17.24
CA HIS A 62 51.50 8.08 -16.20
C HIS A 62 50.62 9.19 -16.78
N GLU A 63 51.04 9.83 -17.88
CA GLU A 63 50.23 10.85 -18.58
C GLU A 63 48.91 10.27 -19.09
N LYS A 64 48.95 9.08 -19.71
CA LYS A 64 47.74 8.38 -20.15
C LYS A 64 46.80 8.07 -18.99
N LEU A 65 47.33 7.54 -17.89
CA LEU A 65 46.53 7.24 -16.70
C LEU A 65 46.00 8.50 -16.02
N THR A 66 46.74 9.61 -16.07
CA THR A 66 46.28 10.92 -15.59
C THR A 66 45.05 11.39 -16.37
N MET A 67 45.09 11.26 -17.70
CA MET A 67 43.94 11.60 -18.55
C MET A 67 42.73 10.72 -18.23
N GLN A 68 42.92 9.41 -18.12
CA GLN A 68 41.85 8.46 -17.76
C GLN A 68 41.27 8.75 -16.37
N TRP A 69 42.13 9.06 -15.40
CA TRP A 69 41.70 9.44 -14.05
C TRP A 69 40.88 10.73 -14.05
N ARG A 70 41.28 11.76 -14.81
CA ARG A 70 40.50 13.00 -14.94
C ARG A 70 39.11 12.73 -15.54
N MET A 71 39.04 11.87 -16.56
CA MET A 71 37.76 11.47 -17.14
C MET A 71 36.89 10.72 -16.14
N ALA A 72 37.45 9.71 -15.45
CA ALA A 72 36.74 8.95 -14.43
C ALA A 72 36.23 9.84 -13.29
N ALA A 73 37.05 10.77 -12.80
CA ALA A 73 36.66 11.74 -11.77
C ALA A 73 35.54 12.67 -12.21
N ALA A 74 35.55 13.12 -13.48
CA ALA A 74 34.46 13.91 -14.04
C ALA A 74 33.16 13.09 -14.12
N ILE A 75 33.23 11.86 -14.60
CA ILE A 75 32.08 10.94 -14.67
C ILE A 75 31.51 10.70 -13.27
N LEU A 76 32.35 10.40 -12.27
CA LEU A 76 31.91 10.24 -10.87
C LEU A 76 31.20 11.48 -10.35
N LYS A 77 31.75 12.67 -10.58
CA LYS A 77 31.12 13.92 -10.14
C LYS A 77 29.73 14.11 -10.77
N HIS A 78 29.58 13.81 -12.05
CA HIS A 78 28.29 13.87 -12.73
C HIS A 78 27.33 12.78 -12.24
N ALA A 79 27.83 11.57 -12.00
CA ALA A 79 27.07 10.47 -11.44
C ALA A 79 26.53 10.82 -10.04
N ASP A 80 27.36 11.37 -9.14
CA ASP A 80 26.95 11.82 -7.81
C ASP A 80 25.90 12.93 -7.82
N ALA A 81 26.00 13.85 -8.78
CA ALA A 81 24.98 14.88 -8.97
C ALA A 81 23.66 14.26 -9.44
N SER A 82 23.71 13.35 -10.42
CA SER A 82 22.55 12.63 -10.94
C SER A 82 21.89 11.77 -9.86
N LYS A 83 22.67 11.05 -9.05
CA LYS A 83 22.24 10.24 -7.90
C LYS A 83 21.43 11.08 -6.91
N ARG A 84 21.98 12.23 -6.49
CA ARG A 84 21.30 13.16 -5.57
C ARG A 84 19.98 13.68 -6.11
N VAL A 85 19.95 14.10 -7.39
CA VAL A 85 18.72 14.60 -8.03
C VAL A 85 17.67 13.49 -8.14
N SER A 86 18.09 12.27 -8.48
CA SER A 86 17.20 11.12 -8.64
C SER A 86 16.56 10.71 -7.32
N TYR A 87 17.35 10.63 -6.24
CA TYR A 87 16.81 10.35 -4.90
C TYR A 87 15.85 11.43 -4.43
N LYS A 88 16.18 12.71 -4.63
CA LYS A 88 15.29 13.81 -4.26
C LYS A 88 13.93 13.71 -4.97
N LYS A 89 13.93 13.43 -6.28
CA LYS A 89 12.69 13.24 -7.04
C LYS A 89 11.91 12.00 -6.59
N ALA A 90 12.60 10.92 -6.25
CA ALA A 90 11.96 9.72 -5.70
C ALA A 90 11.25 10.03 -4.37
N ASP A 91 11.92 10.72 -3.45
CA ASP A 91 11.35 11.14 -2.17
C ASP A 91 10.14 12.08 -2.35
N GLU A 92 10.24 13.07 -3.25
CA GLU A 92 9.13 13.96 -3.60
C GLU A 92 7.93 13.18 -4.13
N THR A 93 8.18 12.17 -4.97
CA THR A 93 7.13 11.32 -5.54
C THR A 93 6.46 10.47 -4.47
N VAL A 94 7.24 9.83 -3.59
CA VAL A 94 6.70 9.04 -2.47
C VAL A 94 5.85 9.92 -1.56
N ARG A 95 6.34 11.12 -1.23
CA ARG A 95 5.60 12.09 -0.42
C ARG A 95 4.26 12.45 -1.07
N LEU A 96 4.26 12.76 -2.37
CA LEU A 96 3.03 13.10 -3.11
C LEU A 96 2.04 11.93 -3.12
N VAL A 97 2.50 10.71 -3.36
CA VAL A 97 1.65 9.51 -3.35
C VAL A 97 1.03 9.32 -1.97
N ASN A 98 1.81 9.44 -0.90
CA ASN A 98 1.31 9.32 0.47
C ASN A 98 0.27 10.40 0.79
N GLU A 99 0.52 11.65 0.38
CA GLU A 99 -0.43 12.76 0.55
C GLU A 99 -1.76 12.50 -0.20
N LYS A 100 -1.69 11.97 -1.43
CA LYS A 100 -2.89 11.62 -2.20
C LYS A 100 -3.65 10.45 -1.59
N LEU A 101 -2.95 9.41 -1.12
CA LEU A 101 -3.58 8.29 -0.43
C LEU A 101 -4.27 8.74 0.87
N LEU A 102 -3.66 9.65 1.62
CA LEU A 102 -4.27 10.23 2.81
C LEU A 102 -5.53 11.02 2.47
N ARG A 103 -5.47 11.93 1.49
CA ARG A 103 -6.64 12.69 1.04
C ARG A 103 -7.79 11.79 0.58
N TRP A 104 -7.51 10.74 -0.18
CA TRP A 104 -8.55 9.80 -0.60
C TRP A 104 -9.18 9.05 0.57
N LYS A 105 -8.40 8.75 1.61
CA LYS A 105 -8.93 8.16 2.84
C LYS A 105 -9.85 9.14 3.56
N GLU A 106 -9.42 10.40 3.71
CA GLU A 106 -10.23 11.46 4.32
C GLU A 106 -11.52 11.72 3.53
N GLU A 107 -11.44 11.80 2.20
CA GLU A 107 -12.62 11.93 1.31
C GLU A 107 -13.58 10.74 1.46
N ALA A 108 -13.06 9.52 1.57
CA ALA A 108 -13.89 8.33 1.78
C ALA A 108 -14.59 8.35 3.16
N GLU A 109 -13.93 8.83 4.20
CA GLU A 109 -14.51 9.00 5.54
C GLU A 109 -15.62 10.06 5.53
N ILE A 110 -15.40 11.19 4.85
CA ILE A 110 -16.40 12.25 4.68
C ILE A 110 -17.63 11.71 3.95
N LEU A 111 -17.46 11.05 2.81
CA LEU A 111 -18.57 10.47 2.04
C LEU A 111 -19.35 9.43 2.86
N GLN A 112 -18.65 8.63 3.67
CA GLN A 112 -19.31 7.67 4.55
C GLN A 112 -20.13 8.36 5.64
N GLN A 113 -19.64 9.49 6.17
CA GLN A 113 -20.34 10.26 7.18
C GLN A 113 -21.57 10.98 6.60
N GLU A 114 -21.43 11.61 5.43
CA GLU A 114 -22.54 12.21 4.70
C GLU A 114 -23.64 11.17 4.40
N ALA A 115 -23.27 9.96 3.95
CA ALA A 115 -24.24 8.89 3.72
C ALA A 115 -25.00 8.48 4.99
N ARG A 116 -24.34 8.45 6.15
CA ARG A 116 -24.99 8.17 7.44
C ARG A 116 -25.94 9.29 7.86
N GLU A 117 -25.53 10.54 7.67
CA GLU A 117 -26.35 11.71 7.97
C GLU A 117 -27.60 11.77 7.08
N ASP A 118 -27.44 11.48 5.78
CA ASP A 118 -28.54 11.36 4.82
C ASP A 118 -29.53 10.26 5.22
N GLU A 119 -29.03 9.10 5.65
CA GLU A 119 -29.89 8.00 6.08
C GLU A 119 -30.62 8.32 7.38
N MET A 120 -29.96 8.98 8.34
CA MET A 120 -30.62 9.50 9.54
C MET A 120 -31.69 10.56 9.19
N ALA A 121 -31.40 11.46 8.25
CA ALA A 121 -32.36 12.46 7.79
C ALA A 121 -33.57 11.81 7.11
N ARG A 122 -33.38 10.76 6.29
CA ARG A 122 -34.50 9.98 5.71
C ARG A 122 -35.32 9.28 6.77
N GLN A 123 -34.70 8.66 7.76
CA GLN A 123 -35.40 8.02 8.88
C GLN A 123 -36.18 9.04 9.73
N ALA A 124 -35.61 10.22 9.98
CA ALA A 124 -36.28 11.31 10.68
C ALA A 124 -37.46 11.86 9.87
N ALA A 125 -37.30 12.05 8.56
CA ALA A 125 -38.37 12.47 7.67
C ALA A 125 -39.52 11.45 7.61
N LEU A 126 -39.21 10.15 7.58
CA LEU A 126 -40.23 9.09 7.69
C LEU A 126 -40.96 9.12 9.03
N ARG A 127 -40.26 9.40 10.14
CA ARG A 127 -40.89 9.55 11.47
C ARG A 127 -41.77 10.80 11.57
N MET A 128 -41.38 11.90 10.92
CA MET A 128 -42.13 13.17 10.95
C MET A 128 -43.26 13.22 9.91
N GLY A 129 -43.15 12.47 8.81
CA GLY A 129 -44.17 12.31 7.77
C GLY A 129 -45.15 11.17 8.04
N ALA A 130 -44.90 10.33 9.06
CA ALA A 130 -45.88 9.37 9.54
C ALA A 130 -47.09 10.14 10.09
N PRO A 131 -48.32 9.90 9.58
CA PRO A 131 -49.51 10.55 10.11
C PRO A 131 -49.60 10.23 11.59
N ARG A 132 -49.63 11.27 12.44
CA ARG A 132 -49.97 11.10 13.85
C ARG A 132 -51.34 10.41 13.87
N PRO A 133 -51.46 9.20 14.46
CA PRO A 133 -52.76 8.55 14.51
C PRO A 133 -53.69 9.50 15.24
N SER A 134 -54.83 9.77 14.61
CA SER A 134 -55.86 10.61 15.21
C SER A 134 -56.21 10.02 16.58
N PRO A 135 -56.45 10.83 17.63
CA PRO A 135 -56.83 10.31 18.95
C PRO A 135 -58.03 9.34 18.86
N VAL A 136 -58.89 9.51 17.86
CA VAL A 136 -60.03 8.62 17.57
C VAL A 136 -59.59 7.25 17.02
N GLU A 137 -58.52 7.20 16.23
CA GLU A 137 -57.97 5.95 15.69
C GLU A 137 -57.19 5.17 16.75
N VAL A 138 -56.49 5.89 17.64
CA VAL A 138 -55.82 5.29 18.81
C VAL A 138 -56.84 4.66 19.75
N GLU A 139 -57.95 5.35 20.02
CA GLU A 139 -59.01 4.83 20.88
C GLU A 139 -59.72 3.60 20.28
N ARG A 140 -59.94 3.58 18.96
CA ARG A 140 -60.44 2.39 18.25
C ARG A 140 -59.47 1.21 18.33
N GLN A 141 -58.18 1.44 18.11
CA GLN A 141 -57.17 0.37 18.22
C GLN A 141 -57.06 -0.18 19.65
N HIS A 142 -57.15 0.68 20.67
CA HIS A 142 -57.21 0.24 22.07
C HIS A 142 -58.47 -0.56 22.37
N ALA A 143 -59.62 -0.15 21.85
CA ALA A 143 -60.88 -0.89 22.00
C ALA A 143 -60.83 -2.26 21.30
N ASP A 144 -60.24 -2.34 20.11
CA ASP A 144 -60.11 -3.59 19.35
C ASP A 144 -59.11 -4.54 20.02
N MET A 145 -57.98 -4.05 20.53
CA MET A 145 -57.05 -4.86 21.34
C MET A 145 -57.67 -5.34 22.65
N ALA A 146 -58.49 -4.52 23.31
CA ALA A 146 -59.21 -4.92 24.51
C ALA A 146 -60.23 -6.04 24.20
N ARG A 147 -60.97 -5.93 23.09
CA ARG A 147 -61.88 -6.99 22.63
C ARG A 147 -61.13 -8.28 22.32
N GLN A 148 -60.01 -8.19 21.61
CA GLN A 148 -59.20 -9.36 21.25
C GLN A 148 -58.61 -10.05 22.48
N ARG A 149 -58.16 -9.29 23.49
CA ARG A 149 -57.75 -9.83 24.80
C ARG A 149 -58.90 -10.54 25.51
N GLN A 150 -60.08 -9.94 25.52
CA GLN A 150 -61.25 -10.53 26.18
C GLN A 150 -61.72 -11.82 25.47
N GLU A 151 -61.57 -11.87 24.15
CA GLU A 151 -61.88 -13.06 23.34
C GLU A 151 -60.85 -14.16 23.56
N LEU A 152 -59.56 -13.84 23.62
CA LEU A 152 -58.51 -14.78 24.01
C LEU A 152 -58.68 -15.29 25.45
N GLU A 153 -59.09 -14.44 26.39
CA GLU A 153 -59.41 -14.87 27.76
C GLU A 153 -60.64 -15.79 27.80
N ARG A 154 -61.68 -15.50 27.02
CA ARG A 154 -62.84 -16.40 26.87
C ARG A 154 -62.43 -17.73 26.27
N GLN A 155 -61.61 -17.74 25.21
CA GLN A 155 -61.09 -18.97 24.61
C GLN A 155 -60.22 -19.74 25.61
N ARG A 156 -59.37 -19.07 26.39
CA ARG A 156 -58.59 -19.70 27.46
C ARG A 156 -59.48 -20.29 28.54
N MET A 157 -60.52 -19.59 28.99
CA MET A 157 -61.45 -20.13 29.98
C MET A 157 -62.25 -21.31 29.43
N GLN A 158 -62.69 -21.27 28.16
CA GLN A 158 -63.38 -22.39 27.52
C GLN A 158 -62.46 -23.61 27.35
N ALA A 159 -61.19 -23.41 27.00
CA ALA A 159 -60.19 -24.47 26.92
C ALA A 159 -59.82 -25.07 28.28
N ILE A 160 -59.91 -24.30 29.37
CA ILE A 160 -59.72 -24.80 30.74
C ILE A 160 -60.97 -25.56 31.23
N GLN A 161 -62.16 -25.16 30.78
CA GLN A 161 -63.43 -25.81 31.15
C GLN A 161 -63.69 -27.10 30.36
N HIS A 162 -63.17 -27.20 29.14
CA HIS A 162 -63.12 -28.43 28.33
C HIS A 162 -61.69 -28.96 28.30
N GLY A 163 -61.32 -29.74 29.33
CA GLY A 163 -60.00 -30.40 29.40
C GLY A 163 -59.68 -31.24 28.15
N PRO A 164 -58.39 -31.58 27.94
CA PRO A 164 -57.91 -32.21 26.71
C PRO A 164 -58.65 -33.54 26.49
N ARG A 165 -59.46 -33.58 25.43
CA ARG A 165 -60.08 -34.81 24.95
C ARG A 165 -58.99 -35.60 24.24
N GLU A 166 -58.41 -36.56 24.95
CA GLU A 166 -57.48 -37.56 24.42
C GLU A 166 -58.13 -38.29 23.24
N ASN A 167 -57.77 -37.90 22.02
CA ASN A 167 -58.00 -38.73 20.83
C ASN A 167 -56.79 -39.66 20.68
N TYR A 168 -56.83 -40.79 21.39
CA TYR A 168 -56.10 -41.98 20.97
C TYR A 168 -56.79 -42.52 19.71
N GLY A 169 -56.32 -42.07 18.54
CA GLY A 169 -56.68 -42.65 17.26
C GLY A 169 -55.95 -43.98 17.09
N PHE A 170 -56.61 -45.08 17.46
CA PHE A 170 -56.27 -46.42 17.04
C PHE A 170 -56.58 -46.52 15.54
N VAL A 171 -55.53 -46.64 14.72
CA VAL A 171 -55.65 -46.97 13.30
C VAL A 171 -55.78 -48.48 13.22
N GLU A 172 -56.99 -48.97 12.91
CA GLU A 172 -57.16 -50.34 12.43
C GLU A 172 -57.90 -50.30 11.10
N THR A 173 -57.25 -50.97 10.15
CA THR A 173 -57.53 -51.14 8.73
C THR A 173 -58.84 -51.86 8.45
N GLN A 174 -59.55 -51.45 7.40
CA GLN A 174 -60.10 -52.40 6.42
C GLN A 174 -60.60 -51.66 5.18
N SER A 175 -59.83 -51.81 4.10
CA SER A 175 -60.34 -51.77 2.74
C SER A 175 -60.97 -53.13 2.46
N ASP A 176 -62.26 -53.16 2.20
CA ASP A 176 -62.89 -54.24 1.45
C ASP A 176 -63.54 -53.66 0.20
N ALA A 177 -63.34 -54.40 -0.89
CA ALA A 177 -63.61 -54.07 -2.26
C ALA A 177 -65.04 -54.44 -2.69
N ASP A 178 -65.29 -54.18 -3.98
CA ASP A 178 -66.29 -54.77 -4.88
C ASP A 178 -67.63 -54.02 -5.02
N ASP A 179 -67.71 -53.15 -6.04
CA ASP A 179 -68.29 -53.47 -7.38
C ASP A 179 -67.97 -52.35 -8.40
#